data_AF-A0A9P8FTH9-F1
#
_entry.id   AF-A0A9P8FTH9-F1
#
_cell.length_a   1.000
_cell.length_b   1.000
_cell.length_c   1.000
_cell.angle_alpha   90.00
_cell.angle_beta   90.00
_cell.angle_gamma   90.00
#
_symmetry.space_group_name_H-M   'P 1'
#
loop_
_entity.id
_entity.type
_entity.pdbx_description
1 polymer ?
#
loop_
_entity_poly.entity_id
_entity_poly.type
_entity_poly.pdbx_seq_one_letter_code
_entity_poly.pdbx_strand_id
1 'polypeptide(L)'
;MGERTQTTSKKIASYRQPQTKIFSLGDDDDPVVVDAMLHHMYNLPYSPSKFRKISELLKLHIDVFMLVDKYDCPSLHRTAASKFHDAANKALDIGIPTLLMKIIPALCGPDARQTADLSLRDTLLSFCATHYAKLFQFDIFRDSLRDGKLFDVDATTKLLEKIGAIMLQEQANSRPRCVLPPRAFSPPLLEDDGDEVSVTGIQL
;
A
#
# COMPACT_ATOMS: atom_id res chain seq x y z
N MET A 1 -61.74 27.59 -36.70
CA MET A 1 -60.64 28.42 -36.15
C MET A 1 -60.88 28.57 -34.66
N GLY A 2 -60.18 27.93 -33.73
CA GLY A 2 -59.17 26.88 -33.77
C GLY A 2 -59.20 26.18 -32.40
N GLU A 3 -59.19 24.85 -32.39
CA GLU A 3 -59.21 24.06 -31.16
C GLU A 3 -57.85 24.18 -30.45
N ARG A 4 -57.89 24.70 -29.23
CA ARG A 4 -56.70 24.86 -28.39
C ARG A 4 -56.47 23.54 -27.63
N THR A 5 -55.70 22.64 -28.23
CA THR A 5 -55.23 21.42 -27.56
C THR A 5 -54.20 21.78 -26.49
N GLN A 6 -54.59 21.71 -25.22
CA GLN A 6 -53.65 21.69 -24.09
C GLN A 6 -52.91 20.35 -24.10
N THR A 7 -51.66 20.37 -24.55
CA THR A 7 -50.70 19.30 -24.31
C THR A 7 -50.34 19.30 -22.83
N THR A 8 -51.04 18.49 -22.05
CA THR A 8 -50.64 18.18 -20.67
C THR A 8 -49.42 17.26 -20.73
N SER A 9 -48.24 17.85 -20.50
CA SER A 9 -47.00 17.12 -20.26
C SER A 9 -47.19 16.18 -19.07
N LYS A 10 -47.34 14.89 -19.35
CA LYS A 10 -47.27 13.84 -18.34
C LYS A 10 -45.84 13.82 -17.79
N LYS A 11 -45.64 14.46 -16.63
CA LYS A 11 -44.45 14.28 -15.81
C LYS A 11 -44.42 12.82 -15.36
N ILE A 12 -43.57 12.01 -16.00
CA ILE A 12 -43.32 10.64 -15.58
C ILE A 12 -42.51 10.75 -14.28
N ALA A 13 -43.20 10.70 -13.15
CA ALA A 13 -42.54 10.52 -11.87
C ALA A 13 -41.91 9.12 -11.88
N SER A 14 -40.58 9.09 -11.95
CA SER A 14 -39.79 7.86 -11.82
C SER A 14 -40.01 7.24 -10.43
N TYR A 15 -40.15 5.93 -10.41
CA TYR A 15 -40.87 5.11 -9.44
C TYR A 15 -40.29 5.15 -8.00
N ARG A 16 -41.17 5.29 -6.99
CA ARG A 16 -40.90 4.81 -5.63
C ARG A 16 -41.38 3.36 -5.55
N GLN A 17 -40.46 2.41 -5.65
CA GLN A 17 -40.79 1.00 -5.42
C GLN A 17 -41.34 0.81 -3.99
N PRO A 18 -42.34 -0.06 -3.79
CA PRO A 18 -42.85 -0.37 -2.45
C PRO A 18 -41.74 -1.00 -1.60
N GLN A 19 -41.64 -0.60 -0.33
CA GLN A 19 -40.63 -1.09 0.61
C GLN A 19 -40.85 -2.56 0.94
N THR A 20 -40.32 -3.46 0.11
CA THR A 20 -40.03 -4.82 0.55
C THR A 20 -38.80 -4.74 1.46
N LYS A 21 -38.86 -5.34 2.67
CA LYS A 21 -37.70 -5.46 3.60
C LYS A 21 -36.52 -6.27 3.03
N ILE A 22 -36.63 -6.74 1.80
CA ILE A 22 -35.65 -7.57 1.11
C ILE A 22 -35.03 -6.69 0.02
N PHE A 23 -33.73 -6.50 0.13
CA PHE A 23 -32.91 -5.85 -0.90
C PHE A 23 -32.19 -6.94 -1.69
N SER A 24 -32.50 -7.06 -2.98
CA SER A 24 -31.78 -7.96 -3.88
C SER A 24 -30.54 -7.25 -4.41
N LEU A 25 -29.36 -7.84 -4.19
CA LEU A 25 -28.08 -7.33 -4.71
C LEU A 25 -27.78 -7.80 -6.15
N GLY A 26 -28.72 -8.54 -6.77
CA GLY A 26 -28.52 -9.16 -8.08
C GLY A 26 -27.60 -10.39 -8.02
N ASP A 27 -27.17 -10.86 -9.19
CA ASP A 27 -26.27 -12.01 -9.35
C ASP A 27 -24.81 -11.58 -9.65
N ASP A 28 -24.53 -10.28 -9.61
CA ASP A 28 -23.23 -9.72 -10.03
C ASP A 28 -22.15 -9.83 -8.95
N ASP A 29 -22.55 -9.87 -7.67
CA ASP A 29 -21.63 -9.86 -6.53
C ASP A 29 -21.52 -11.26 -5.91
N ASP A 30 -20.28 -11.70 -5.64
CA ASP A 30 -20.05 -13.01 -5.00
C ASP A 30 -20.60 -12.99 -3.56
N PRO A 31 -21.51 -13.93 -3.20
CA PRO A 31 -22.14 -13.95 -1.89
C PRO A 31 -21.14 -14.09 -0.74
N VAL A 32 -19.97 -14.70 -0.96
CA VAL A 32 -18.92 -14.82 0.05
C VAL A 32 -18.25 -13.47 0.33
N VAL A 33 -18.10 -12.64 -0.70
CA VAL A 33 -17.48 -11.32 -0.60
C VAL A 33 -18.47 -10.33 0.06
N VAL A 34 -19.76 -10.44 -0.27
CA VAL A 34 -20.83 -9.69 0.39
C VAL A 34 -20.96 -10.09 1.87
N ASP A 35 -20.95 -11.39 2.18
CA ASP A 35 -20.99 -11.90 3.56
C ASP A 35 -19.80 -11.37 4.38
N ALA A 36 -18.61 -11.34 3.78
CA ALA A 36 -17.44 -10.68 4.37
C ALA A 36 -17.71 -9.19 4.65
N MET A 37 -18.22 -8.45 3.67
CA MET A 37 -18.53 -7.03 3.87
C MET A 37 -19.52 -6.81 5.02
N LEU A 38 -20.59 -7.61 5.09
CA LEU A 38 -21.58 -7.55 6.15
C LEU A 38 -20.95 -7.85 7.51
N HIS A 39 -20.15 -8.91 7.62
CA HIS A 39 -19.41 -9.20 8.85
C HIS A 39 -18.61 -7.98 9.33
N HIS A 40 -17.85 -7.33 8.44
CA HIS A 40 -17.09 -6.14 8.80
C HIS A 40 -17.99 -4.99 9.29
N MET A 41 -19.11 -4.73 8.61
CA MET A 41 -20.08 -3.70 9.01
C MET A 41 -20.67 -3.95 10.41
N TYR A 42 -20.81 -5.22 10.81
CA TYR A 42 -21.26 -5.63 12.14
C TYR A 42 -20.10 -5.83 13.14
N ASN A 43 -18.90 -5.34 12.84
CA ASN A 43 -17.69 -5.48 13.67
C ASN A 43 -17.27 -6.95 13.95
N LEU A 44 -17.60 -7.84 13.02
CA LEU A 44 -17.18 -9.24 13.01
C LEU A 44 -15.97 -9.41 12.08
N PRO A 45 -15.10 -10.41 12.33
CA PRO A 45 -13.99 -10.71 11.43
C PRO A 45 -14.52 -11.16 10.06
N TYR A 46 -14.24 -10.38 9.01
CA TYR A 46 -14.74 -10.72 7.67
C TYR A 46 -13.98 -11.86 6.99
N SER A 47 -12.79 -12.23 7.47
CA SER A 47 -12.07 -13.39 6.94
C SER A 47 -12.75 -14.66 7.45
N PRO A 48 -13.48 -15.41 6.60
CA PRO A 48 -14.21 -16.56 7.09
C PRO A 48 -13.21 -17.68 7.38
N SER A 49 -13.38 -18.33 8.53
CA SER A 49 -12.54 -19.44 9.02
C SER A 49 -12.47 -20.65 8.09
N LYS A 50 -13.30 -20.68 7.04
CA LYS A 50 -13.36 -21.71 6.00
C LYS A 50 -12.16 -21.68 5.05
N PHE A 51 -11.51 -20.54 4.83
CA PHE A 51 -10.36 -20.47 3.94
C PHE A 51 -9.10 -20.96 4.65
N ARG A 52 -8.61 -22.13 4.23
CA ARG A 52 -7.39 -22.74 4.78
C ARG A 52 -6.17 -22.49 3.90
N LYS A 53 -6.38 -22.13 2.62
CA LYS A 53 -5.31 -21.89 1.66
C LYS A 53 -5.06 -20.40 1.50
N ILE A 54 -3.78 -20.02 1.48
CA ILE A 54 -3.34 -18.63 1.27
C ILE A 54 -3.79 -18.10 -0.09
N SER A 55 -3.87 -18.96 -1.11
CA SER A 55 -4.40 -18.60 -2.43
C SER A 55 -5.84 -18.11 -2.40
N GLU A 56 -6.68 -18.75 -1.58
CA GLU A 56 -8.10 -18.41 -1.44
C GLU A 56 -8.25 -17.11 -0.65
N LEU A 57 -7.43 -16.92 0.39
CA LEU A 57 -7.38 -15.68 1.16
C LEU A 57 -6.92 -14.48 0.32
N LEU A 58 -5.85 -14.64 -0.46
CA LEU A 58 -5.36 -13.58 -1.35
C LEU A 58 -6.43 -13.14 -2.34
N LYS A 59 -7.09 -14.12 -2.98
CA LYS A 59 -8.18 -13.84 -3.91
C LYS A 59 -9.33 -13.13 -3.20
N LEU A 60 -9.76 -13.61 -2.02
CA LEU A 60 -10.80 -12.98 -1.23
C LEU A 60 -10.47 -11.52 -0.91
N HIS A 61 -9.24 -11.21 -0.47
CA HIS A 61 -8.88 -9.83 -0.13
C HIS A 61 -8.91 -8.90 -1.34
N ILE A 62 -8.54 -9.37 -2.53
CA ILE A 62 -8.68 -8.62 -3.78
C ILE A 62 -10.16 -8.42 -4.12
N ASP A 63 -10.95 -9.49 -4.10
CA ASP A 63 -12.38 -9.42 -4.46
C ASP A 63 -13.15 -8.51 -3.48
N VAL A 64 -12.85 -8.59 -2.18
CA VAL A 64 -13.40 -7.68 -1.16
C VAL A 64 -12.99 -6.24 -1.44
N PHE A 65 -11.73 -6.00 -1.79
CA PHE A 65 -11.25 -4.66 -2.14
C PHE A 65 -12.01 -4.09 -3.35
N MET A 66 -12.23 -4.89 -4.39
CA MET A 66 -13.04 -4.48 -5.55
C MET A 66 -14.50 -4.20 -5.17
N LEU A 67 -15.10 -5.03 -4.31
CA LEU A 67 -16.49 -4.88 -3.90
C LEU A 67 -16.70 -3.60 -3.08
N VAL A 68 -15.80 -3.28 -2.15
CA VAL A 68 -15.99 -2.12 -1.27
C VAL A 68 -15.90 -0.78 -1.98
N ASP A 69 -15.26 -0.72 -3.15
CA ASP A 69 -15.26 0.45 -4.02
C ASP A 69 -16.69 0.73 -4.55
N LYS A 70 -17.46 -0.34 -4.84
CA LYS A 70 -18.87 -0.25 -5.28
C LYS A 70 -19.82 0.18 -4.15
N TYR A 71 -19.56 -0.23 -2.91
CA TYR A 71 -20.43 -0.01 -1.75
C TYR A 71 -19.95 1.08 -0.79
N ASP A 72 -18.89 1.81 -1.14
CA ASP A 72 -18.28 2.91 -0.38
C ASP A 72 -18.03 2.59 1.11
N CYS A 73 -17.23 1.54 1.35
CA CYS A 73 -16.84 1.11 2.71
C CYS A 73 -15.33 1.32 2.98
N PRO A 74 -14.89 2.56 3.30
CA PRO A 74 -13.46 2.89 3.38
C PRO A 74 -12.71 2.20 4.55
N SER A 75 -13.41 1.79 5.61
CA SER A 75 -12.79 1.05 6.72
C SER A 75 -12.42 -0.37 6.32
N LEU A 76 -13.30 -1.04 5.57
CA LEU A 76 -13.03 -2.38 5.04
C LEU A 76 -11.98 -2.32 3.94
N HIS A 77 -11.99 -1.28 3.13
CA HIS A 77 -10.99 -1.02 2.10
C HIS A 77 -9.55 -1.04 2.64
N ARG A 78 -9.26 -0.25 3.69
CA ARG A 78 -7.95 -0.26 4.36
C ARG A 78 -7.61 -1.62 4.98
N THR A 79 -8.62 -2.27 5.57
CA THR A 79 -8.43 -3.58 6.20
C THR A 79 -8.10 -4.65 5.16
N ALA A 80 -8.75 -4.63 3.99
CA ALA A 80 -8.47 -5.53 2.88
C ALA A 80 -7.06 -5.34 2.31
N ALA A 81 -6.63 -4.10 2.08
CA ALA A 81 -5.26 -3.82 1.63
C ALA A 81 -4.20 -4.32 2.62
N SER A 82 -4.39 -4.08 3.92
CA SER A 82 -3.47 -4.57 4.97
C SER A 82 -3.43 -6.10 5.04
N LYS A 83 -4.60 -6.76 5.03
CA LYS A 83 -4.66 -8.24 5.06
C LYS A 83 -4.09 -8.87 3.80
N PHE A 84 -4.29 -8.25 2.65
CA PHE A 84 -3.67 -8.63 1.39
C PHE A 84 -2.14 -8.59 1.50
N HIS A 85 -1.58 -7.50 2.01
CA HIS A 85 -0.13 -7.36 2.20
C HIS A 85 0.44 -8.46 3.11
N ASP A 86 -0.22 -8.76 4.22
CA ASP A 86 0.19 -9.84 5.13
C ASP A 86 0.15 -11.22 4.45
N ALA A 87 -0.90 -11.48 3.66
CA ALA A 87 -1.05 -12.74 2.94
C ALA A 87 -0.02 -12.88 1.81
N ALA A 88 0.34 -11.77 1.14
CA ALA A 88 1.35 -11.76 0.08
C ALA A 88 2.75 -12.04 0.64
N ASN A 89 3.09 -11.47 1.81
CA ASN A 89 4.32 -11.78 2.53
C ASN A 89 4.40 -13.27 2.90
N LYS A 90 3.32 -13.83 3.46
CA LYS A 90 3.26 -15.27 3.77
C LYS A 90 3.41 -16.13 2.53
N ALA A 91 2.80 -15.75 1.41
CA ALA A 91 2.93 -16.49 0.15
C ALA A 91 4.37 -16.48 -0.38
N LEU A 92 5.08 -15.36 -0.21
CA LEU A 92 6.48 -15.24 -0.56
C LEU A 92 7.38 -16.09 0.34
N ASP A 93 7.15 -16.07 1.66
CA ASP A 93 7.95 -16.82 2.63
C ASP A 93 7.79 -18.34 2.49
N ILE A 94 6.60 -18.81 2.12
CA ILE A 94 6.36 -20.24 1.82
C ILE A 94 6.96 -20.63 0.47
N GLY A 95 7.33 -19.66 -0.37
CA GLY A 95 7.94 -19.90 -1.67
C GLY A 95 6.93 -20.41 -2.70
N ILE A 96 5.72 -19.84 -2.74
CA ILE A 96 4.71 -20.16 -3.75
C ILE A 96 4.63 -19.01 -4.78
N PRO A 97 5.62 -18.87 -5.68
CA PRO A 97 5.68 -17.74 -6.62
C PRO A 97 4.51 -17.75 -7.61
N THR A 98 3.95 -18.93 -7.92
CA THR A 98 2.86 -19.10 -8.89
C THR A 98 1.59 -18.33 -8.51
N LEU A 99 1.34 -18.10 -7.21
CA LEU A 99 0.23 -17.29 -6.75
C LEU A 99 0.48 -15.79 -6.99
N LEU A 100 1.67 -15.32 -6.62
CA LEU A 100 2.07 -13.94 -6.84
C LEU A 100 2.11 -13.60 -8.35
N MET A 101 2.54 -14.54 -9.19
CA MET A 101 2.62 -14.35 -10.65
C MET A 101 1.24 -14.27 -11.32
N LYS A 102 0.17 -14.72 -10.66
CA LYS A 102 -1.20 -14.50 -11.15
C LYS A 102 -1.76 -13.16 -10.69
N ILE A 103 -1.39 -12.74 -9.48
CA ILE A 103 -1.95 -11.54 -8.83
C ILE A 103 -1.31 -10.26 -9.34
N ILE A 104 0.02 -10.24 -9.47
CA ILE A 104 0.78 -9.06 -9.93
C ILE A 104 0.27 -8.55 -11.29
N PRO A 105 0.17 -9.37 -12.35
CA PRO A 105 -0.33 -8.88 -13.63
C PRO A 105 -1.83 -8.57 -13.59
N ALA A 106 -2.61 -9.21 -12.72
CA ALA A 106 -4.04 -8.90 -12.59
C ALA A 106 -4.32 -7.50 -12.02
N LEU A 107 -3.39 -6.96 -11.22
CA LEU A 107 -3.53 -5.65 -10.57
C LEU A 107 -2.64 -4.56 -11.18
N CYS A 108 -1.46 -4.93 -11.68
CA CYS A 108 -0.46 -4.00 -12.21
C CYS A 108 -0.13 -4.23 -13.68
N GLY A 109 -0.70 -5.25 -14.33
CA GLY A 109 -0.46 -5.54 -15.74
C GLY A 109 -1.25 -4.63 -16.69
N PRO A 110 -0.97 -4.71 -18.00
CA PRO A 110 -1.63 -3.88 -19.01
C PRO A 110 -3.14 -4.13 -19.11
N ASP A 111 -3.57 -5.37 -18.82
CA ASP A 111 -4.98 -5.79 -18.81
C ASP A 111 -5.60 -5.74 -17.41
N ALA A 112 -4.94 -5.08 -16.45
CA ALA A 112 -5.43 -5.01 -15.07
C ALA A 112 -6.77 -4.27 -15.01
N ARG A 113 -7.66 -4.75 -14.13
CA ARG A 113 -8.93 -4.07 -13.85
C ARG A 113 -8.62 -2.75 -13.16
N GLN A 114 -8.95 -1.63 -13.79
CA GLN A 114 -8.81 -0.33 -13.16
C GLN A 114 -9.85 -0.17 -12.05
N THR A 115 -9.38 -0.05 -10.81
CA THR A 115 -10.15 0.40 -9.65
C THR A 115 -10.12 1.92 -9.56
N ALA A 116 -11.15 2.53 -8.99
CA ALA A 116 -11.11 3.96 -8.68
C ALA A 116 -10.04 4.26 -7.62
N ASP A 117 -9.88 3.37 -6.64
CA ASP A 117 -8.81 3.46 -5.65
C ASP A 117 -7.56 2.67 -6.07
N LEU A 118 -6.44 3.39 -6.21
CA LEU A 118 -5.13 2.84 -6.62
C LEU A 118 -4.26 2.37 -5.43
N SER A 119 -4.76 2.45 -4.20
CA SER A 119 -3.97 2.12 -2.99
C SER A 119 -3.58 0.65 -2.91
N LEU A 120 -4.40 -0.30 -3.40
CA LEU A 120 -4.02 -1.72 -3.47
C LEU A 120 -2.88 -1.93 -4.46
N ARG A 121 -2.96 -1.27 -5.62
CA ARG A 121 -1.89 -1.27 -6.62
C ARG A 121 -0.62 -0.66 -6.05
N ASP A 122 -0.69 0.47 -5.34
CA ASP A 122 0.47 1.07 -4.69
C ASP A 122 1.06 0.20 -3.57
N THR A 123 0.19 -0.46 -2.79
CA THR A 123 0.60 -1.43 -1.76
C THR A 123 1.34 -2.61 -2.39
N LEU A 124 0.82 -3.14 -3.50
CA LEU A 124 1.45 -4.24 -4.23
C LEU A 124 2.77 -3.82 -4.88
N LEU A 125 2.86 -2.62 -5.44
CA LEU A 125 4.11 -2.07 -5.99
C LEU A 125 5.15 -1.88 -4.89
N SER A 126 4.74 -1.39 -3.71
CA SER A 126 5.62 -1.24 -2.55
C SER A 126 6.13 -2.59 -2.04
N PHE A 127 5.26 -3.60 -2.02
CA PHE A 127 5.64 -4.99 -1.74
C PHE A 127 6.65 -5.51 -2.78
N CYS A 128 6.39 -5.33 -4.07
CA CYS A 128 7.29 -5.76 -5.15
C CYS A 128 8.66 -5.07 -5.07
N ALA A 129 8.70 -3.78 -4.75
CA ALA A 129 9.95 -3.03 -4.59
C ALA A 129 10.76 -3.55 -3.39
N THR A 130 10.10 -3.75 -2.25
CA THR A 130 10.74 -4.21 -1.00
C THR A 130 11.31 -5.62 -1.14
N HIS A 131 10.60 -6.49 -1.85
CA HIS A 131 10.98 -7.90 -2.02
C HIS A 131 11.58 -8.21 -3.39
N TYR A 132 11.96 -7.18 -4.15
CA TYR A 132 12.41 -7.34 -5.54
C TYR A 132 13.54 -8.36 -5.66
N ALA A 133 14.54 -8.30 -4.78
CA ALA A 133 15.67 -9.22 -4.77
C ALA A 133 15.27 -10.69 -4.54
N LYS A 134 14.21 -10.96 -3.75
CA LYS A 134 13.67 -12.31 -3.55
C LYS A 134 12.84 -12.73 -4.76
N LEU A 135 11.98 -11.83 -5.27
CA LEU A 135 11.13 -12.10 -6.42
C LEU A 135 11.95 -12.44 -7.67
N PHE A 136 13.09 -11.75 -7.86
CA PHE A 136 13.98 -11.95 -8.99
C PHE A 136 14.69 -13.32 -9.00
N GLN A 137 14.72 -14.04 -7.88
CA GLN A 137 15.28 -15.39 -7.81
C GLN A 137 14.37 -16.44 -8.47
N PHE A 138 13.08 -16.14 -8.66
CA PHE A 138 12.16 -17.05 -9.32
C PHE A 138 12.24 -16.90 -10.83
N ASP A 139 12.55 -17.98 -11.55
CA ASP A 139 12.62 -17.98 -13.02
C ASP A 139 11.32 -17.49 -13.67
N ILE A 140 10.17 -17.92 -13.13
CA ILE A 140 8.84 -17.53 -13.62
C ILE A 140 8.64 -16.00 -13.57
N PHE A 141 9.16 -15.34 -12.54
CA PHE A 141 9.09 -13.88 -12.42
C PHE A 141 9.97 -13.21 -13.48
N ARG A 142 11.21 -13.68 -13.66
CA ARG A 142 12.13 -13.15 -14.67
C ARG A 142 11.59 -13.31 -16.09
N ASP A 143 11.00 -14.45 -16.40
CA ASP A 143 10.44 -14.73 -17.71
C ASP A 143 9.20 -13.84 -17.96
N SER A 144 8.32 -13.72 -16.98
CA SER A 144 7.14 -12.84 -17.07
C SER A 144 7.50 -11.36 -17.17
N LEU A 145 8.59 -10.94 -16.51
CA LEU A 145 9.12 -9.58 -16.59
C LEU A 145 9.73 -9.31 -17.97
N ARG A 146 10.48 -10.26 -18.54
CA ARG A 146 11.04 -10.17 -19.90
C ARG A 146 9.96 -10.07 -20.96
N ASP A 147 8.88 -10.82 -20.79
CA ASP A 147 7.72 -10.82 -21.66
C ASP A 147 6.93 -9.49 -21.64
N GLY A 148 7.21 -8.60 -20.68
CA GLY A 148 6.51 -7.31 -20.53
C GLY A 148 5.03 -7.45 -20.12
N LYS A 149 4.61 -8.63 -19.66
CA LYS A 149 3.22 -8.91 -19.26
C LYS A 149 2.95 -8.65 -17.78
N LEU A 150 4.01 -8.44 -17.00
CA LEU A 150 3.93 -8.39 -15.55
C LEU A 150 3.48 -7.03 -15.01
N PHE A 151 3.98 -5.96 -15.62
CA PHE A 151 3.71 -4.59 -15.22
C PHE A 151 3.37 -3.76 -16.46
N ASP A 152 2.38 -2.88 -16.34
CA ASP A 152 2.16 -1.81 -17.30
C ASP A 152 3.26 -0.73 -17.19
N VAL A 153 3.25 0.23 -18.11
CA VAL A 153 4.28 1.28 -18.19
C VAL A 153 4.32 2.13 -16.91
N ASP A 154 3.17 2.51 -16.36
CA ASP A 154 3.08 3.34 -15.15
C ASP A 154 3.54 2.57 -13.90
N ALA A 155 3.13 1.31 -13.77
CA ALA A 155 3.54 0.40 -12.71
C ALA A 155 5.05 0.17 -12.75
N THR A 156 5.62 -0.01 -13.94
CA THR A 156 7.07 -0.19 -14.12
C THR A 156 7.85 1.05 -13.68
N THR A 157 7.42 2.24 -14.11
CA THR A 157 8.06 3.50 -13.70
C THR A 157 8.00 3.70 -12.20
N LYS A 158 6.82 3.53 -11.59
CA LYS A 158 6.64 3.65 -10.13
C LYS A 158 7.44 2.61 -9.35
N LEU A 159 7.52 1.39 -9.86
CA LEU A 159 8.34 0.34 -9.25
C LEU A 159 9.81 0.75 -9.23
N LEU A 160 10.34 1.23 -10.36
CA LEU A 160 11.72 1.67 -10.47
C LEU A 160 12.03 2.86 -9.54
N GLU A 161 11.11 3.83 -9.46
CA GLU A 161 11.21 4.96 -8.52
C GLU A 161 11.25 4.49 -7.05
N LYS A 162 10.37 3.56 -6.66
CA LYS A 162 10.34 3.00 -5.29
C LYS A 162 11.62 2.23 -4.97
N ILE A 163 12.12 1.41 -5.89
CA ILE A 163 13.39 0.69 -5.71
C ILE A 163 14.54 1.69 -5.54
N GLY A 164 14.61 2.71 -6.38
CA GLY A 164 15.62 3.77 -6.27
C GLY A 164 15.56 4.52 -4.93
N ALA A 165 14.35 4.84 -4.46
CA ALA A 165 14.16 5.49 -3.16
C ALA A 165 14.62 4.62 -1.99
N ILE A 166 14.32 3.32 -2.01
CA ILE A 166 14.76 2.36 -0.97
C ILE A 166 16.29 2.30 -0.91
N MET A 167 16.96 2.19 -2.07
CA MET A 167 18.42 2.14 -2.13
C MET A 167 19.09 3.42 -1.62
N LEU A 168 18.51 4.59 -1.92
CA LEU A 168 19.02 5.87 -1.42
C LEU A 168 18.82 6.02 0.10
N GLN A 169 17.70 5.53 0.64
CA GLN A 169 17.46 5.52 2.08
C GLN A 169 18.43 4.61 2.83
N GLU A 170 18.75 3.43 2.28
CA GLU A 170 19.77 2.54 2.86
C GLU A 170 21.14 3.22 2.95
N GLN A 171 21.56 3.96 1.92
CA GLN A 171 22.82 4.73 1.96
C GLN A 171 22.79 5.86 2.99
N ALA A 172 21.68 6.59 3.09
CA ALA A 172 21.53 7.68 4.04
C ALA A 172 21.55 7.17 5.50
N ASN A 173 20.95 6.01 5.76
CA ASN A 173 20.92 5.38 7.07
C ASN A 173 22.27 4.75 7.47
N SER A 174 23.10 4.40 6.49
CA SER A 174 24.44 3.80 6.70
C SER A 174 25.54 4.83 6.98
N ARG A 175 25.27 6.13 6.83
CA ARG A 175 26.21 7.17 7.27
C ARG A 175 26.17 7.24 8.80
N PRO A 176 27.31 7.07 9.51
CA PRO A 176 27.32 7.25 10.95
C PRO A 176 26.81 8.66 11.26
N ARG A 177 25.79 8.78 12.13
CA ARG A 177 25.44 10.06 12.71
C ARG A 177 26.71 10.61 13.35
N CYS A 178 27.29 11.67 12.79
CA CYS A 178 28.30 12.45 13.50
C CYS A 178 27.65 12.94 14.79
N VAL A 179 27.86 12.19 15.87
CA VAL A 179 27.62 12.67 17.22
C VAL A 179 28.66 13.76 17.41
N LEU A 180 28.27 15.01 17.22
CA LEU A 180 29.10 16.15 17.60
C LEU A 180 29.46 15.93 19.08
N PRO A 181 30.76 15.92 19.44
CA PRO A 181 31.13 15.82 20.84
C PRO A 181 30.51 17.01 21.59
N PRO A 182 30.04 16.82 22.84
CA PRO A 182 29.57 17.93 23.65
C PRO A 182 30.67 18.99 23.69
N ARG A 183 30.31 20.24 23.34
CA ARG A 183 31.21 21.40 23.40
C ARG A 183 31.95 21.35 24.73
N ALA A 184 33.27 21.11 24.68
CA ALA A 184 34.11 21.29 25.84
C ALA A 184 33.98 22.76 26.26
N PHE A 185 33.48 22.99 27.46
CA PHE A 185 33.57 24.29 28.12
C PHE A 185 35.05 24.63 28.25
N SER A 186 35.51 25.63 27.51
CA SER A 186 36.83 26.22 27.72
C SER A 186 36.84 26.87 29.10
N PRO A 187 37.78 26.53 30.01
CA PRO A 187 37.93 27.24 31.27
C PRO A 187 38.51 28.64 31.03
N PRO A 188 38.24 29.63 31.91
CA PRO A 188 38.75 30.98 31.77
C PRO A 188 40.27 31.01 31.98
N LEU A 189 40.98 31.82 31.18
CA LEU A 189 42.38 32.17 31.42
C LEU A 189 42.52 32.81 32.80
N LEU A 190 43.41 32.25 33.63
CA LEU A 190 43.94 32.95 34.79
C LEU A 190 44.91 34.01 34.28
N GLU A 191 44.62 35.27 34.61
CA GLU A 191 45.53 36.39 34.44
C GLU A 191 46.68 36.22 35.45
N ASP A 192 47.89 36.17 34.92
CA ASP A 192 49.16 36.09 35.65
C ASP A 192 49.59 37.54 35.96
N ASP A 193 49.26 38.02 37.16
CA ASP A 193 49.84 39.25 37.70
C ASP A 193 51.14 38.89 38.42
N GLY A 194 52.26 39.24 37.77
CA GLY A 194 53.59 39.16 38.35
C GLY A 194 53.89 40.32 39.29
N ASP A 195 54.67 40.02 40.33
CA ASP A 195 55.50 41.00 41.03
C ASP A 195 56.88 40.36 41.28
N GLU A 196 57.87 40.87 40.52
CA GLU A 196 59.16 41.45 40.93
C GLU A 196 59.74 40.98 42.31
N VAL A 197 61.00 40.55 42.49
CA VAL A 197 62.27 41.32 42.36
C VAL A 197 63.49 40.41 42.67
N SER A 198 64.64 40.76 42.08
CA SER A 198 66.04 40.54 42.48
C SER A 198 66.73 39.21 42.18
N VAL A 199 67.70 39.09 41.26
CA VAL A 199 68.97 39.82 40.97
C VAL A 199 70.17 38.92 41.34
N THR A 200 70.79 38.42 40.27
CA THR A 200 72.21 38.11 40.03
C THR A 200 73.05 37.35 41.06
N GLY A 201 73.75 36.32 40.60
CA GLY A 201 74.96 35.82 41.28
C GLY A 201 75.54 34.57 40.62
N ILE A 202 76.51 34.78 39.74
CA ILE A 202 77.26 33.79 38.96
C ILE A 202 78.38 33.16 39.83
N GLN A 203 78.68 31.86 39.63
CA GLN A 203 80.00 31.31 39.24
C GLN A 203 80.33 29.94 39.90
N LEU A 204 80.58 28.96 39.00
CA LEU A 204 81.33 27.69 39.08
C LEU A 204 80.97 26.65 40.14
#